data_AF-A0A519GP79-F1
#
_entry.id   AF-A0A519GP79-F1
#
_cell.length_a   1.000
_cell.length_b   1.000
_cell.length_c   1.000
_cell.angle_alpha   90.00
_cell.angle_beta   90.00
_cell.angle_gamma   90.00
#
_symmetry.space_group_name_H-M   'P 1'
#
loop_
_entity.id
_entity.type
_entity.pdbx_description
1 polymer ?
#
loop_
_entity_poly.entity_id
_entity_poly.type
_entity_poly.pdbx_seq_one_letter_code
_entity_poly.pdbx_strand_id
1 'polypeptide(L)'
;MKTSKIIAAAALSLIAVAGVAQAETYDGVLVVNSTLSRSEVAQQGVVAANGVNIAATAYGQGVQPQLLASAPRAAVHAEAVAAAHDPLINLDRKAFVNSTIPAQYKRAPVSVTRQAGL
;
A
#
# COMPACT_ATOMS: atom_id res chain seq x y z
N MET A 1 -50.52 -41.42 32.72
CA MET A 1 -49.77 -40.54 31.80
C MET A 1 -50.69 -39.61 31.01
N LYS A 2 -51.39 -38.60 31.56
CA LYS A 2 -52.32 -37.84 30.67
C LYS A 2 -52.34 -36.31 30.86
N THR A 3 -52.44 -35.77 32.07
CA THR A 3 -52.68 -34.31 32.19
C THR A 3 -51.41 -33.46 32.22
N SER A 4 -50.40 -33.86 33.00
CA SER A 4 -49.18 -33.04 33.20
C SER A 4 -48.35 -32.85 31.93
N LYS A 5 -48.33 -33.86 31.03
CA LYS A 5 -47.63 -33.75 29.74
C LYS A 5 -48.36 -32.83 28.75
N ILE A 6 -49.70 -32.80 28.81
CA ILE A 6 -50.52 -31.89 28.00
C ILE A 6 -50.34 -30.46 28.49
N ILE A 7 -50.34 -30.24 29.81
CA ILE A 7 -50.10 -28.90 30.39
C ILE A 7 -48.69 -28.41 30.04
N ALA A 8 -47.66 -29.28 30.14
CA ALA A 8 -46.29 -28.90 29.78
C ALA A 8 -46.16 -28.59 28.28
N ALA A 9 -46.79 -29.38 27.41
CA ALA A 9 -46.79 -29.13 25.97
C ALA A 9 -47.54 -27.82 25.63
N ALA A 10 -48.68 -27.58 26.28
CA ALA A 10 -49.46 -26.35 26.12
C ALA A 10 -48.65 -25.12 26.58
N ALA A 11 -48.03 -25.18 27.75
CA ALA A 11 -47.16 -24.12 28.25
C ALA A 11 -45.99 -23.85 27.31
N LEU A 12 -45.31 -24.88 26.81
CA LEU A 12 -44.21 -24.73 25.88
C LEU A 12 -44.67 -24.13 24.53
N SER A 13 -45.85 -24.52 24.03
CA SER A 13 -46.42 -23.95 22.80
C SER A 13 -46.83 -22.49 22.96
N LEU A 14 -47.31 -22.08 24.13
CA LEU A 14 -47.65 -20.68 24.44
C LEU A 14 -46.39 -19.80 24.51
N ILE A 15 -45.31 -20.32 25.09
CA ILE A 15 -44.01 -19.61 25.17
C ILE A 15 -43.35 -19.53 23.79
N ALA A 16 -43.46 -20.58 22.97
CA ALA A 16 -42.94 -20.58 21.61
C ALA A 16 -43.63 -19.52 20.73
N VAL A 17 -44.94 -19.31 20.88
CA VAL A 17 -45.67 -18.24 20.16
C VAL A 17 -45.26 -16.84 20.63
N ALA A 18 -44.94 -16.67 21.91
CA ALA A 18 -44.41 -15.40 22.43
C ALA A 18 -42.96 -15.10 21.99
N GLY A 19 -42.19 -16.13 21.61
CA GLY A 19 -40.80 -16.00 21.18
C GLY A 19 -40.58 -15.67 19.71
N VAL A 20 -41.58 -15.83 18.84
CA VAL A 20 -41.45 -15.63 17.37
C VAL A 20 -41.71 -14.18 16.95
N ALA A 21 -42.08 -13.29 17.87
CA ALA A 21 -42.49 -11.92 17.55
C ALA A 21 -41.39 -10.85 17.69
N GLN A 22 -40.10 -11.22 17.65
CA GLN A 22 -39.04 -10.21 17.51
C GLN A 22 -38.61 -10.12 16.05
N ALA A 23 -39.55 -9.72 15.20
CA ALA A 23 -39.18 -9.11 13.92
C ALA A 23 -38.48 -7.78 14.24
N GLU A 24 -37.38 -7.48 13.56
CA GLU A 24 -36.78 -6.15 13.64
C GLU A 24 -37.85 -5.11 13.32
N THR A 25 -38.27 -4.35 14.32
CA THR A 25 -39.23 -3.27 14.12
C THR A 25 -38.60 -2.26 13.19
N TYR A 26 -39.19 -2.08 12.00
CA TYR A 26 -38.78 -1.01 11.12
C TYR A 26 -39.16 0.33 11.76
N ASP A 27 -38.17 1.05 12.30
CA ASP A 27 -38.33 2.36 12.95
C ASP A 27 -38.73 3.51 12.00
N GLY A 28 -39.00 3.20 10.72
CA GLY A 28 -39.31 4.20 9.71
C GLY A 28 -38.08 4.99 9.26
N VAL A 29 -38.32 6.15 8.64
CA VAL A 29 -37.26 7.09 8.28
C VAL A 29 -36.81 7.80 9.55
N LEU A 30 -35.65 7.40 10.07
CA LEU A 30 -35.00 8.05 11.20
C LEU A 30 -34.70 9.51 10.84
N VAL A 31 -35.31 10.45 11.57
CA VAL A 31 -35.03 11.87 11.43
C VAL A 31 -33.78 12.19 12.24
N VAL A 32 -32.71 12.57 11.57
CA VAL A 32 -31.50 13.07 12.23
C VAL A 32 -31.70 14.53 12.58
N ASN A 33 -31.97 14.81 13.85
CA ASN A 33 -31.97 16.16 14.37
C ASN A 33 -30.51 16.62 14.54
N SER A 34 -30.08 17.58 13.73
CA SER A 34 -28.76 18.20 13.91
C SER A 34 -28.77 19.03 15.20
N THR A 35 -27.72 18.89 16.02
CA THR A 35 -27.54 19.69 17.23
C THR A 35 -27.14 21.13 16.95
N LEU A 36 -26.66 21.41 15.73
CA LEU A 36 -26.21 22.73 15.27
C LEU A 36 -26.99 23.16 14.04
N SER A 37 -27.28 24.46 13.95
CA SER A 37 -27.80 25.11 12.76
C SER A 37 -26.74 25.23 11.66
N ARG A 38 -27.20 25.40 10.41
CA ARG A 38 -26.31 25.62 9.26
C ARG A 38 -25.43 26.86 9.42
N SER A 39 -25.94 27.91 10.06
CA SER A 39 -25.18 29.13 10.34
C SER A 39 -24.06 28.90 11.34
N GLU A 40 -24.29 28.10 12.38
CA GLU A 40 -23.25 27.77 13.37
C GLU A 40 -22.13 26.94 12.74
N VAL A 41 -22.48 25.94 11.92
CA VAL A 41 -21.50 25.15 11.17
C VAL A 41 -20.71 26.02 10.19
N ALA A 42 -21.37 26.97 9.50
CA ALA A 42 -20.69 27.89 8.60
C ALA A 42 -19.67 28.78 9.35
N GLN A 43 -20.04 29.30 10.53
CA GLN A 43 -19.12 30.08 11.37
C GLN A 43 -17.92 29.24 11.83
N GLN A 44 -18.16 28.01 12.28
CA GLN A 44 -17.08 27.07 12.64
C GLN A 44 -16.16 26.76 11.46
N GLY A 45 -16.73 26.61 10.26
CA GLY A 45 -15.97 26.41 9.02
C GLY A 45 -15.07 27.58 8.68
N VAL A 46 -15.53 28.83 8.86
CA VAL A 46 -14.71 30.03 8.67
C VAL A 46 -13.56 30.08 9.68
N VAL A 47 -13.82 29.77 10.94
CA VAL A 47 -12.77 29.71 11.98
C VAL A 47 -11.73 28.64 11.64
N ALA A 48 -12.17 27.46 11.23
CA ALA A 48 -11.28 26.36 10.84
C ALA A 48 -10.44 26.70 9.59
N ALA A 49 -11.05 27.34 8.59
CA ALA A 49 -10.36 27.75 7.36
C ALA A 49 -9.29 28.83 7.59
N ASN A 50 -9.49 29.70 8.58
CA ASN A 50 -8.52 30.72 9.00
C ASN A 50 -7.57 30.22 10.11
N GLY A 51 -7.69 28.95 10.52
CA GLY A 51 -6.82 28.32 11.49
C GLY A 51 -5.43 28.01 10.93
N VAL A 52 -4.58 27.43 11.78
CA VAL A 52 -3.23 27.01 11.38
C VAL A 52 -3.32 25.94 10.29
N ASN A 53 -2.68 26.18 9.14
CA ASN A 53 -2.58 25.17 8.09
C ASN A 53 -1.63 24.04 8.52
N ILE A 54 -2.21 22.94 9.00
CA ILE A 54 -1.46 21.78 9.53
C ILE A 54 -0.67 21.06 8.42
N ALA A 55 -1.08 21.20 7.16
CA ALA A 55 -0.36 20.65 6.01
C ALA A 55 0.77 21.57 5.49
N ALA A 56 0.87 22.80 6.01
CA ALA A 56 1.91 23.74 5.63
C ALA A 56 3.21 23.50 6.42
N THR A 57 3.75 22.28 6.37
CA THR A 57 5.06 21.96 6.95
C THR A 57 6.21 22.74 6.30
N ALA A 58 5.99 23.30 5.11
CA ALA A 58 6.96 24.13 4.38
C ALA A 58 6.82 25.64 4.61
N TYR A 59 5.74 26.12 5.26
CA TYR A 59 5.54 27.56 5.43
C TYR A 59 6.55 28.11 6.44
N GLY A 60 7.39 29.05 5.99
CA GLY A 60 8.49 29.61 6.81
C GLY A 60 9.80 28.82 6.76
N GLN A 61 9.90 27.72 5.99
CA GLN A 61 11.14 26.94 5.88
C GLN A 61 12.21 27.60 5.00
N GLY A 62 11.94 28.79 4.43
CA GLY A 62 12.87 29.49 3.53
C GLY A 62 13.17 28.72 2.24
N VAL A 63 14.14 29.21 1.47
CA VAL A 63 14.63 28.50 0.28
C VAL A 63 15.37 27.25 0.74
N GLN A 64 14.84 26.08 0.40
CA GLN A 64 15.52 24.81 0.68
C GLN A 64 16.85 24.75 -0.08
N PRO A 65 17.93 24.25 0.55
CA PRO A 65 19.22 24.14 -0.12
C PRO A 65 19.08 23.26 -1.37
N GLN A 66 19.70 23.70 -2.46
CA GLN A 66 19.74 22.93 -3.69
C GLN A 66 20.49 21.62 -3.43
N LEU A 67 19.86 20.49 -3.77
CA LEU A 67 20.52 19.19 -3.71
C LEU A 67 21.59 19.15 -4.81
N LEU A 68 22.85 19.35 -4.42
CA LEU A 68 23.98 19.23 -5.32
C LEU A 68 24.24 17.76 -5.60
N ALA A 69 24.02 17.33 -6.84
CA ALA A 69 24.45 16.01 -7.28
C ALA A 69 25.98 15.90 -7.17
N SER A 70 26.48 14.75 -6.73
CA SER A 70 27.92 14.49 -6.57
C SER A 70 28.69 14.47 -7.90
N ALA A 71 27.99 14.28 -9.02
CA ALA A 71 28.56 14.24 -10.37
C ALA A 71 27.58 14.84 -11.40
N PRO A 72 28.09 15.40 -12.52
CA PRO A 72 27.25 15.87 -13.61
C PRO A 72 26.53 14.69 -14.29
N ARG A 73 25.28 14.91 -14.71
CA ARG A 73 24.46 13.88 -15.39
C ARG A 73 25.19 13.21 -16.57
N ALA A 74 25.96 13.97 -17.33
CA ALA A 74 26.71 13.45 -18.48
C ALA A 74 27.75 12.40 -18.06
N ALA A 75 28.43 12.59 -16.92
CA ALA A 75 29.40 11.62 -16.40
C ALA A 75 28.70 10.33 -15.95
N VAL A 76 27.60 10.47 -15.20
CA VAL A 76 26.79 9.31 -14.76
C VAL A 76 26.26 8.52 -15.96
N HIS A 77 25.80 9.22 -17.01
CA HIS A 77 25.33 8.57 -18.23
C HIS A 77 26.44 7.84 -18.97
N ALA A 78 27.62 8.46 -19.12
CA ALA A 78 28.76 7.81 -19.78
C ALA A 78 29.23 6.56 -19.04
N GLU A 79 29.29 6.61 -17.70
CA GLU A 79 29.64 5.47 -16.86
C GLU A 79 28.61 4.34 -16.99
N ALA A 80 27.32 4.67 -16.95
CA ALA A 80 26.25 3.68 -17.12
C ALA A 80 26.31 2.99 -18.49
N VAL A 81 26.58 3.75 -19.56
CA VAL A 81 26.74 3.20 -20.92
C VAL A 81 27.98 2.30 -21.01
N ALA A 82 29.09 2.67 -20.37
CA ALA A 82 30.29 1.83 -20.34
C ALA A 82 30.05 0.51 -19.58
N ALA A 83 29.39 0.58 -18.42
CA ALA A 83 29.04 -0.60 -17.63
C ALA A 83 28.06 -1.52 -18.36
N ALA A 84 27.07 -0.96 -19.07
CA ALA A 84 26.12 -1.73 -19.87
C ALA A 84 26.77 -2.48 -21.05
N HIS A 85 27.89 -1.95 -21.56
CA HIS A 85 28.66 -2.58 -22.64
C HIS A 85 29.84 -3.43 -22.15
N ASP A 86 29.97 -3.68 -20.84
CA ASP A 86 31.03 -4.52 -20.32
C ASP A 86 30.84 -5.99 -20.78
N PRO A 87 31.74 -6.54 -21.63
CA PRO A 87 31.63 -7.93 -22.07
C PRO A 87 31.84 -8.94 -20.93
N LEU A 88 32.32 -8.47 -19.77
CA LEU A 88 32.61 -9.29 -18.60
C LEU A 88 31.46 -9.33 -17.58
N ILE A 89 30.34 -8.64 -17.83
CA ILE A 89 29.25 -8.48 -16.85
C ILE A 89 28.69 -9.81 -16.31
N ASN A 90 28.75 -10.88 -17.12
CA ASN A 90 28.29 -12.23 -16.77
C ASN A 90 29.42 -13.20 -16.37
N LEU A 91 30.67 -12.74 -16.32
CA LEU A 91 31.83 -13.59 -16.06
C LEU A 91 32.30 -13.46 -14.61
N ASP A 92 32.25 -14.56 -13.87
CA ASP A 92 32.94 -14.64 -12.58
C ASP A 92 34.43 -14.91 -12.82
N ARG A 93 35.27 -13.98 -12.34
CA ARG A 93 36.73 -14.08 -12.40
C ARG A 93 37.24 -15.35 -11.72
N LYS A 94 36.55 -15.84 -10.68
CA LYS A 94 36.93 -17.04 -9.92
C LYS A 94 36.81 -18.34 -10.72
N ALA A 95 36.06 -18.34 -11.82
CA ALA A 95 35.95 -19.49 -12.72
C ALA A 95 37.23 -19.74 -13.53
N PHE A 96 38.18 -18.80 -13.52
CA PHE A 96 39.44 -18.89 -14.28
C PHE A 96 40.63 -19.19 -13.37
N VAL A 97 41.63 -19.87 -13.94
CA VAL A 97 42.92 -20.14 -13.27
C VAL A 97 43.53 -18.83 -12.78
N ASN A 98 44.02 -18.84 -11.53
CA ASN A 98 44.59 -17.66 -10.86
C ASN A 98 43.65 -16.44 -10.82
N SER A 99 42.34 -16.66 -10.92
CA SER A 99 41.35 -15.58 -10.98
C SER A 99 41.71 -14.53 -12.05
N THR A 100 42.17 -14.95 -13.23
CA THR A 100 42.57 -14.02 -14.29
C THR A 100 41.74 -14.29 -15.53
N ILE A 101 40.89 -13.33 -15.93
CA ILE A 101 40.07 -13.44 -17.14
C ILE A 101 41.00 -13.29 -18.37
N PRO A 102 41.05 -14.30 -19.26
CA PRO A 102 41.85 -14.22 -20.48
C PRO A 102 41.44 -13.07 -21.39
N ALA A 103 42.41 -12.51 -22.13
CA ALA A 103 42.21 -11.30 -22.94
C ALA A 103 41.14 -11.46 -24.03
N GLN A 104 40.92 -12.67 -24.53
CA GLN A 104 39.87 -12.97 -25.52
C GLN A 104 38.46 -12.60 -25.02
N TYR A 105 38.17 -12.73 -23.73
CA TYR A 105 36.86 -12.38 -23.17
C TYR A 105 36.64 -10.88 -23.00
N LYS A 106 37.71 -10.07 -23.08
CA LYS A 106 37.65 -8.60 -22.98
C LYS A 106 37.22 -7.92 -24.28
N ARG A 107 37.03 -8.67 -25.37
CA ARG A 107 36.52 -8.17 -26.66
C ARG A 107 35.05 -8.59 -26.85
N ALA A 108 34.19 -7.65 -27.23
CA ALA A 108 32.85 -7.96 -27.72
C ALA A 108 32.90 -8.48 -29.18
N PRO A 109 31.99 -9.38 -29.63
CA PRO A 109 31.30 -10.46 -28.92
C PRO A 109 32.03 -11.79 -29.17
N VAL A 110 32.53 -12.45 -28.13
CA VAL A 110 32.93 -13.86 -28.26
C VAL A 110 31.64 -14.67 -28.26
N SER A 111 31.22 -15.14 -29.44
CA SER A 111 30.16 -16.14 -29.58
C SER A 111 30.57 -17.38 -28.80
N VAL A 112 30.05 -17.54 -27.58
CA VAL A 112 30.22 -18.76 -26.81
C VAL A 112 29.20 -19.77 -27.36
N THR A 113 29.44 -20.28 -28.57
CA THR A 113 28.79 -21.51 -29.02
C THR A 113 29.23 -22.60 -28.05
N ARG A 114 28.38 -22.90 -27.06
CA ARG A 114 28.53 -24.12 -26.27
C ARG A 114 28.39 -25.28 -27.25
N GLN A 115 29.51 -25.82 -27.71
CA GLN A 115 29.52 -27.19 -28.21
C GLN A 115 29.20 -28.07 -26.99
N ALA A 116 27.93 -28.45 -26.86
CA ALA A 116 27.55 -29.56 -26.02
C ALA A 116 28.22 -30.79 -26.62
N GLY A 117 29.27 -31.29 -25.96
CA GLY A 117 29.89 -32.56 -26.31
C GLY A 117 28.88 -33.67 -26.09
N LEU A 118 28.67 -34.48 -27.13
CA LEU A 118 28.12 -35.83 -27.03
C LEU A 118 29.22 -36.76 -26.49
#